data_AF-A0A7W8UC31-F1
#
_entry.id   AF-A0A7W8UC31-F1
#
_cell.length_a   1.000
_cell.length_b   1.000
_cell.length_c   1.000
_cell.angle_alpha   90.00
_cell.angle_beta   90.00
_cell.angle_gamma   90.00
#
_symmetry.space_group_name_H-M   'P 1'
#
loop_
_entity.id
_entity.type
_entity.pdbx_description
1 polymer ?
#
loop_
_entity_poly.entity_id
_entity_poly.type
_entity_poly.pdbx_seq_one_letter_code
_entity_poly.pdbx_strand_id
1 'polypeptide(L)'
;MTARDGNVSGNTALYIAVEKFDPSKGLQWRDYIVWSGLTQLDEVVSLDGMLCPVILKETKASYWDHIVNEDGMLNFFTDLDFLKQQLGAPANLNILAVLRNPTEEAVREGLGDRFRFVGYDLLDQDQGVSALTNCGGFPDVFANAELSTKGLLQSYSRAREVQRDLKERYPEECHADCNIWAIFRLDAA
;
A
#
# COMPACT_ATOMS: atom_id res chain seq x y z
N MET A 1 -20.11 -17.05 -23.76
CA MET A 1 -19.67 -16.07 -22.75
C MET A 1 -18.64 -16.76 -21.89
N THR A 2 -17.37 -16.61 -22.23
CA THR A 2 -16.25 -17.13 -21.45
C THR A 2 -15.98 -16.14 -20.32
N ALA A 3 -16.16 -16.59 -19.08
CA ALA A 3 -15.64 -15.88 -17.92
C ALA A 3 -14.13 -15.73 -18.11
N ARG A 4 -13.63 -14.50 -18.09
CA ARG A 4 -12.20 -14.28 -17.91
C ARG A 4 -11.92 -14.62 -16.46
N ASP A 5 -11.24 -15.73 -16.22
CA ASP A 5 -10.55 -15.99 -14.95
C ASP A 5 -9.44 -14.94 -14.81
N GLY A 6 -9.82 -13.75 -14.41
CA GLY A 6 -8.94 -12.60 -14.22
C GLY A 6 -8.32 -12.64 -12.84
N ASN A 7 -7.63 -13.73 -12.48
CA ASN A 7 -6.77 -13.69 -11.31
C ASN A 7 -5.57 -12.83 -11.70
N VAL A 8 -5.53 -11.58 -11.23
CA VAL A 8 -4.42 -10.68 -11.52
C VAL A 8 -3.16 -11.34 -10.96
N SER A 9 -2.22 -11.69 -11.85
CA SER A 9 -0.97 -12.28 -11.41
C SER A 9 -0.27 -11.32 -10.44
N GLY A 10 0.36 -11.84 -9.37
CA GLY A 10 1.04 -11.01 -8.35
C GLY A 10 2.16 -10.11 -8.88
N ASN A 11 2.49 -10.23 -10.18
CA ASN A 11 3.49 -9.43 -10.88
C ASN A 11 2.89 -8.36 -11.79
N THR A 12 1.55 -8.24 -11.91
CA THR A 12 0.94 -7.17 -12.69
C THR A 12 0.68 -5.94 -11.83
N ALA A 13 1.17 -4.80 -12.30
CA ALA A 13 1.05 -3.52 -11.60
C ALA A 13 -0.40 -3.06 -11.53
N LEU A 14 -0.79 -2.64 -10.34
CA LEU A 14 -2.05 -1.95 -10.07
C LEU A 14 -1.77 -0.52 -9.67
N TYR A 15 -2.67 0.39 -9.98
CA TYR A 15 -2.51 1.81 -9.73
C TYR A 15 -3.59 2.31 -8.79
N ILE A 16 -3.21 3.16 -7.85
CA ILE A 16 -4.15 3.73 -6.88
C ILE A 16 -3.69 5.14 -6.50
N ALA A 17 -4.65 5.98 -6.13
CA ALA A 17 -4.37 7.32 -5.63
C ALA A 17 -4.93 7.48 -4.23
N VAL A 18 -4.05 7.89 -3.31
CA VAL A 18 -4.36 8.06 -1.89
C VAL A 18 -3.95 9.45 -1.42
N GLU A 19 -4.64 9.98 -0.41
CA GLU A 19 -4.21 11.19 0.27
C GLU A 19 -2.83 10.99 0.93
N LYS A 20 -2.00 12.03 0.93
CA LYS A 20 -0.76 12.01 1.72
C LYS A 20 -1.07 12.09 3.21
N PHE A 21 -0.36 11.30 4.01
CA PHE A 21 -0.37 11.40 5.45
C PHE A 21 1.01 11.79 5.96
N ASP A 22 1.18 13.06 6.30
CA ASP A 22 2.47 13.67 6.63
C ASP A 22 2.27 14.83 7.64
N PRO A 23 3.34 15.54 8.06
CA PRO A 23 3.23 16.65 9.00
C PRO A 23 2.24 17.76 8.63
N SER A 24 1.86 17.90 7.35
CA SER A 24 0.84 18.86 6.92
C SER A 24 -0.55 18.56 7.49
N LYS A 25 -0.81 17.33 7.95
CA LYS A 25 -2.06 16.94 8.65
C LYS A 25 -2.16 17.50 10.09
N GLY A 26 -1.15 18.23 10.56
CA GLY A 26 -1.22 19.03 11.79
C GLY A 26 -1.39 18.16 13.04
N LEU A 27 -2.47 18.37 13.80
CA LEU A 27 -2.73 17.64 15.04
C LEU A 27 -2.88 16.13 14.80
N GLN A 28 -3.55 15.72 13.72
CA GLN A 28 -3.73 14.30 13.40
C GLN A 28 -2.39 13.58 13.23
N TRP A 29 -1.43 14.21 12.55
CA TRP A 29 -0.07 13.68 12.42
C TRP A 29 0.63 13.57 13.76
N ARG A 30 0.56 14.60 14.60
CA ARG A 30 1.21 14.61 15.91
C ARG A 30 0.66 13.53 16.82
N ASP A 31 -0.66 13.39 16.87
CA ASP A 31 -1.34 12.38 17.68
C ASP A 31 -0.97 10.98 17.21
N TYR A 32 -0.91 10.76 15.89
CA TYR A 32 -0.43 9.51 15.30
C TYR A 32 1.01 9.17 15.68
N ILE A 33 1.94 10.13 15.60
CA ILE A 33 3.35 9.90 15.98
C ILE A 33 3.49 9.56 17.47
N VAL A 34 2.73 10.24 18.34
CA VAL A 34 2.72 9.94 19.78
C VAL A 34 2.16 8.55 20.05
N TRP A 35 1.06 8.19 19.39
CA TRP A 35 0.40 6.90 19.56
C TRP A 35 1.24 5.74 19.01
N SER A 36 1.76 5.85 17.79
CA SER A 36 2.53 4.79 17.12
C SER A 36 3.96 4.67 17.64
N GLY A 37 4.52 5.75 18.19
CA GLY A 37 5.94 5.83 18.55
C GLY A 37 6.89 5.86 17.34
N LEU A 38 6.38 5.96 16.11
CA LEU A 38 7.16 5.98 14.86
C LEU A 38 7.74 7.37 14.57
N THR A 39 8.58 7.85 15.48
CA THR A 39 9.13 9.22 15.45
C THR A 39 10.09 9.51 14.30
N GLN A 40 10.55 8.48 13.59
CA GLN A 40 11.42 8.60 12.41
C GLN A 40 10.67 8.94 11.12
N LEU A 41 9.33 8.91 11.14
CA LEU A 41 8.54 9.12 9.92
C LEU A 41 8.57 10.57 9.47
N ASP A 42 8.71 10.78 8.17
CA ASP A 42 8.48 12.06 7.50
C ASP A 42 7.18 12.08 6.68
N GLU A 43 6.60 10.89 6.45
CA GLU A 43 5.34 10.63 5.75
C GLU A 43 4.96 9.15 6.02
N VAL A 44 3.69 8.80 6.04
CA VAL A 44 3.25 7.39 5.87
C VAL A 44 2.87 7.21 4.42
N VAL A 45 3.55 6.27 3.73
CA VAL A 45 3.19 5.86 2.37
C VAL A 45 2.66 4.44 2.46
N SER A 46 1.34 4.29 2.38
CA SER A 46 0.66 3.01 2.56
C SER A 46 -0.61 2.94 1.70
N LEU A 47 -1.17 1.73 1.61
CA LEU A 47 -2.52 1.48 1.10
C LEU A 47 -3.59 1.53 2.20
N ASP A 48 -3.17 1.73 3.45
CA ASP A 48 -4.06 1.82 4.60
C ASP A 48 -5.09 2.94 4.42
N GLY A 49 -6.37 2.57 4.31
CA GLY A 49 -7.43 3.52 3.98
C GLY A 49 -7.80 4.46 5.13
N MET A 50 -7.40 4.14 6.37
CA MET A 50 -7.63 5.02 7.53
C MET A 50 -6.60 6.14 7.59
N LEU A 51 -5.32 5.82 7.34
CA LEU A 51 -4.24 6.81 7.33
C LEU A 51 -4.14 7.54 5.99
N CYS A 52 -4.25 6.80 4.88
CA CYS A 52 -4.12 7.28 3.51
C CYS A 52 -5.42 7.02 2.72
N PRO A 53 -6.51 7.77 2.97
CA PRO A 53 -7.78 7.57 2.27
C PRO A 53 -7.65 7.60 0.75
N VAL A 54 -8.37 6.71 0.06
CA VAL A 54 -8.45 6.71 -1.40
C VAL A 54 -9.11 7.98 -1.93
N ILE A 55 -8.59 8.52 -3.03
CA ILE A 55 -9.07 9.77 -3.64
C ILE A 55 -10.38 9.54 -4.40
N LEU A 56 -10.45 8.45 -5.18
CA LEU A 56 -11.63 8.08 -5.96
C LEU A 56 -12.47 7.06 -5.18
N LYS A 57 -13.36 7.55 -4.32
CA LYS A 57 -14.18 6.71 -3.41
C LYS A 57 -15.38 6.04 -4.07
N GLU A 58 -15.82 6.55 -5.22
CA GLU A 58 -17.02 6.07 -5.92
C GLU A 58 -16.64 5.40 -7.23
N THR A 59 -17.10 4.16 -7.40
CA THR A 59 -16.95 3.42 -8.66
C THR A 59 -17.99 3.87 -9.67
N LYS A 60 -17.54 4.43 -10.80
CA LYS A 60 -18.40 4.84 -11.92
C LYS A 60 -18.55 3.70 -12.92
N ALA A 61 -19.64 3.69 -13.68
CA ALA A 61 -19.86 2.70 -14.74
C ALA A 61 -18.72 2.67 -15.78
N SER A 62 -18.07 3.81 -16.04
CA SER A 62 -16.92 3.90 -16.94
C SER A 62 -15.64 3.25 -16.39
N TYR A 63 -15.59 2.84 -15.13
CA TYR A 63 -14.38 2.33 -14.48
C TYR A 63 -14.22 0.82 -14.66
N TRP A 64 -15.31 0.09 -14.93
CA TRP A 64 -15.34 -1.37 -14.90
C TRP A 64 -14.28 -2.05 -15.78
N ASP A 65 -13.91 -1.46 -16.91
CA ASP A 65 -12.88 -2.00 -17.82
C ASP A 65 -11.44 -1.60 -17.42
N HIS A 66 -11.28 -0.70 -16.43
CA HIS A 66 -10.02 -0.09 -16.02
C HIS A 66 -9.69 -0.32 -14.54
N ILE A 67 -10.50 -1.10 -13.81
CA ILE A 67 -10.29 -1.44 -12.40
C ILE A 67 -10.19 -2.94 -12.18
N VAL A 68 -9.69 -3.33 -11.01
CA VAL A 68 -9.72 -4.71 -10.54
C VAL A 68 -11.13 -5.04 -10.07
N ASN A 69 -11.76 -6.04 -10.70
CA ASN A 69 -13.08 -6.53 -10.33
C ASN A 69 -12.95 -7.70 -9.35
N GLU A 70 -12.37 -7.41 -8.19
CA GLU A 70 -12.21 -8.33 -7.06
C GLU A 70 -12.73 -7.65 -5.79
N ASP A 71 -13.23 -8.44 -4.83
CA ASP A 71 -13.74 -7.93 -3.55
C ASP A 71 -12.64 -7.12 -2.83
N GLY A 72 -13.00 -5.96 -2.29
CA GLY A 72 -12.07 -5.05 -1.62
C GLY A 72 -11.15 -4.24 -2.56
N MET A 73 -11.13 -4.54 -3.87
CA MET A 73 -10.13 -3.99 -4.80
C MET A 73 -10.66 -3.02 -5.85
N LEU A 74 -11.91 -2.56 -5.74
CA LEU A 74 -12.53 -1.66 -6.74
C LEU A 74 -11.83 -0.28 -6.89
N ASN A 75 -10.99 0.10 -5.93
CA ASN A 75 -10.21 1.34 -5.98
C ASN A 75 -8.84 1.18 -6.69
N PHE A 76 -8.49 -0.04 -7.09
CA PHE A 76 -7.26 -0.34 -7.82
C PHE A 76 -7.54 -0.34 -9.32
N PHE A 77 -6.76 0.46 -10.04
CA PHE A 77 -6.84 0.61 -11.48
C PHE A 77 -5.80 -0.26 -12.17
N THR A 78 -6.15 -0.82 -13.32
CA THR A 78 -5.23 -1.53 -14.22
C THR A 78 -4.64 -0.60 -15.30
N ASP A 79 -5.16 0.63 -15.39
CA ASP A 79 -4.79 1.65 -16.37
C ASP A 79 -4.43 2.98 -15.67
N LEU A 80 -3.14 3.32 -15.69
CA LEU A 80 -2.61 4.53 -15.07
C LEU A 80 -3.10 5.82 -15.75
N ASP A 81 -3.18 5.82 -17.08
CA ASP A 81 -3.56 7.03 -17.81
C ASP A 81 -5.04 7.33 -17.59
N PHE A 82 -5.87 6.29 -17.53
CA PHE A 82 -7.26 6.41 -17.11
C PHE A 82 -7.37 6.95 -15.69
N LEU A 83 -6.66 6.37 -14.70
CA LEU A 83 -6.65 6.86 -13.32
C LEU A 83 -6.31 8.36 -13.29
N LYS A 84 -5.23 8.78 -13.97
CA LYS A 84 -4.81 10.19 -14.02
C LYS A 84 -5.87 11.10 -14.63
N GLN A 85 -6.56 10.65 -15.69
CA GLN A 85 -7.67 11.40 -16.28
C GLN A 85 -8.80 11.60 -15.27
N GLN A 86 -9.10 10.60 -14.43
CA GLN A 86 -10.15 10.69 -13.41
C GLN A 86 -9.79 11.58 -12.24
N LEU A 87 -8.50 11.65 -11.87
CA LEU A 87 -8.02 12.47 -10.77
C LEU A 87 -8.13 13.97 -11.08
N GLY A 88 -7.94 14.38 -12.32
CA GLY A 88 -7.89 15.80 -12.71
C GLY A 88 -6.60 16.45 -12.21
N ALA A 89 -6.70 17.56 -11.46
CA ALA A 89 -5.56 18.30 -10.89
C ALA A 89 -5.62 18.41 -9.35
N PRO A 90 -5.64 17.29 -8.61
CA PRO A 90 -5.72 17.33 -7.16
C PRO A 90 -4.36 17.69 -6.56
N ALA A 91 -4.38 18.56 -5.56
CA ALA A 91 -3.21 18.85 -4.75
C ALA A 91 -3.07 17.82 -3.61
N ASN A 92 -1.83 17.50 -3.25
CA ASN A 92 -1.48 16.73 -2.05
C ASN A 92 -1.95 15.25 -2.00
N LEU A 93 -1.70 14.49 -3.07
CA LEU A 93 -1.91 13.04 -3.10
C LEU A 93 -0.62 12.27 -3.46
N ASN A 94 -0.64 10.97 -3.22
CA ASN A 94 0.29 10.00 -3.79
C ASN A 94 -0.41 9.20 -4.88
N ILE A 95 0.19 9.12 -6.07
CA ILE A 95 -0.16 8.10 -7.08
C ILE A 95 0.82 6.96 -6.89
N LEU A 96 0.30 5.78 -6.58
CA LEU A 96 1.07 4.58 -6.31
C LEU A 96 0.86 3.58 -7.42
N ALA A 97 1.94 2.91 -7.82
CA ALA A 97 1.89 1.64 -8.52
C ALA A 97 2.30 0.55 -7.53
N VAL A 98 1.56 -0.55 -7.48
CA VAL A 98 1.74 -1.58 -6.47
C VAL A 98 1.69 -2.98 -7.06
N LEU A 99 2.38 -3.91 -6.39
CA LEU A 99 2.35 -5.33 -6.70
C LEU A 99 1.92 -6.11 -5.46
N ARG A 100 0.90 -6.96 -5.60
CA ARG A 100 0.37 -7.82 -4.52
C ARG A 100 1.10 -9.16 -4.51
N ASN A 101 1.64 -9.54 -3.36
CA ASN A 101 2.47 -10.73 -3.16
C ASN A 101 3.50 -10.92 -4.29
N PRO A 102 4.35 -9.91 -4.55
CA PRO A 102 5.27 -9.94 -5.68
C PRO A 102 6.37 -10.97 -5.46
N THR A 103 7.03 -11.34 -6.55
CA THR A 103 8.36 -11.96 -6.49
C THR A 103 9.44 -10.89 -6.32
N GLU A 104 10.61 -11.28 -5.78
CA GLU A 104 11.76 -10.36 -5.68
C GLU A 104 12.21 -9.90 -7.07
N GLU A 105 12.15 -10.80 -8.06
CA GLU A 105 12.40 -10.56 -9.47
C GLU A 105 11.53 -9.42 -10.01
N ALA A 106 10.21 -9.51 -9.81
CA ALA A 106 9.27 -8.50 -10.32
C ALA A 106 9.50 -7.12 -9.70
N VAL A 107 9.88 -7.05 -8.42
CA VAL A 107 10.20 -5.76 -7.79
C VAL A 107 11.51 -5.19 -8.35
N ARG A 108 12.51 -6.05 -8.57
CA ARG A 108 13.81 -5.68 -9.13
C ARG A 108 13.72 -5.22 -10.58
N GLU A 109 12.82 -5.83 -11.38
CA GLU A 109 12.51 -5.36 -12.73
C GLU A 109 11.94 -3.94 -12.73
N GLY A 110 11.20 -3.57 -11.68
CA GLY A 110 10.65 -2.24 -11.48
C GLY A 110 9.48 -1.94 -12.40
N LEU A 111 8.87 -0.75 -12.22
CA LEU A 111 7.66 -0.33 -12.94
C LEU A 111 7.93 0.84 -13.90
N GLY A 112 9.10 0.79 -14.54
CA GLY A 112 9.61 1.84 -15.45
C GLY A 112 10.10 3.10 -14.74
N ASP A 113 10.64 4.03 -15.51
CA ASP A 113 11.42 5.18 -15.00
C ASP A 113 10.59 6.24 -14.25
N ARG A 114 9.26 6.19 -14.37
CA ARG A 114 8.35 7.16 -13.71
C ARG A 114 8.03 6.79 -12.26
N PHE A 115 8.29 5.54 -11.88
CA PHE A 115 7.92 5.01 -10.58
C PHE A 115 9.16 4.65 -9.78
N ARG A 116 9.29 5.27 -8.61
CA ARG A 116 10.34 4.97 -7.68
C ARG A 116 9.86 3.96 -6.64
N PHE A 117 10.61 2.88 -6.46
CA PHE A 117 10.36 1.94 -5.37
C PHE A 117 10.53 2.62 -4.00
N VAL A 118 9.54 2.46 -3.12
CA VAL A 118 9.52 3.06 -1.77
C VAL A 118 9.80 2.02 -0.69
N GLY A 119 9.20 0.84 -0.82
CA GLY A 119 9.34 -0.25 0.14
C GLY A 119 8.19 -1.26 0.05
N TYR A 120 8.13 -2.13 1.05
CA TYR A 120 7.10 -3.15 1.24
C TYR A 120 6.22 -2.79 2.42
N ASP A 121 4.91 -2.90 2.21
CA ASP A 121 3.90 -2.86 3.27
C ASP A 121 3.27 -4.24 3.46
N LEU A 122 2.71 -4.49 4.63
CA LEU A 122 2.00 -5.72 4.97
C LEU A 122 0.57 -5.33 5.32
N LEU A 123 -0.36 -5.59 4.40
CA LEU A 123 -1.77 -5.25 4.54
C LEU A 123 -2.55 -6.52 4.86
N ASP A 124 -3.56 -6.43 5.71
CA ASP A 124 -4.44 -7.56 6.04
C ASP A 124 -5.12 -8.21 4.81
N GLN A 125 -5.86 -9.30 5.05
CA GLN A 125 -6.60 -10.01 3.99
C GLN A 125 -7.75 -9.19 3.37
N ASP A 126 -8.10 -8.05 3.94
CA ASP A 126 -9.05 -7.08 3.35
C ASP A 126 -8.33 -5.93 2.61
N GLN A 127 -6.99 -5.94 2.58
CA GLN A 127 -6.13 -4.95 1.95
C GLN A 127 -6.29 -3.53 2.51
N GLY A 128 -6.89 -3.38 3.69
CA GLY A 128 -7.36 -2.10 4.20
C GLY A 128 -6.53 -1.54 5.36
N VAL A 129 -5.83 -2.42 6.10
CA VAL A 129 -5.08 -2.05 7.31
C VAL A 129 -3.64 -2.52 7.23
N SER A 130 -2.69 -1.59 7.45
CA SER A 130 -1.26 -1.90 7.50
C SER A 130 -0.89 -2.45 8.87
N ALA A 131 -0.35 -3.68 8.90
CA ALA A 131 0.23 -4.29 10.08
C ALA A 131 1.46 -3.52 10.59
N LEU A 132 2.17 -2.81 9.70
CA LEU A 132 3.38 -2.06 10.04
C LEU A 132 3.10 -0.72 10.69
N THR A 133 2.12 0.03 10.15
CA THR A 133 1.95 1.46 10.47
C THR A 133 0.65 1.83 11.16
N ASN A 134 -0.42 1.04 11.02
CA ASN A 134 -1.72 1.33 11.63
C ASN A 134 -2.13 0.34 12.71
N CYS A 135 -1.84 -0.96 12.54
CA CYS A 135 -1.93 -1.88 13.65
C CYS A 135 -0.70 -1.68 14.55
N GLY A 136 0.50 -1.88 14.00
CA GLY A 136 1.76 -1.71 14.72
C GLY A 136 1.84 -2.59 15.97
N GLY A 137 2.74 -2.27 16.89
CA GLY A 137 2.72 -2.89 18.22
C GLY A 137 3.09 -4.38 18.26
N PHE A 138 3.87 -4.87 17.29
CA PHE A 138 4.39 -6.25 17.23
C PHE A 138 5.90 -6.33 17.58
N PRO A 139 6.32 -5.93 18.79
CA PRO A 139 7.74 -5.82 19.15
C PRO A 139 8.49 -7.16 19.10
N ASP A 140 7.78 -8.29 19.19
CA ASP A 140 8.36 -9.63 19.11
C ASP A 140 8.63 -10.09 17.67
N VAL A 141 8.18 -9.32 16.66
CA VAL A 141 8.33 -9.64 15.23
C VAL A 141 9.27 -8.66 14.52
N PHE A 142 9.08 -7.36 14.74
CA PHE A 142 9.95 -6.32 14.19
C PHE A 142 10.07 -5.12 15.12
N ALA A 143 11.20 -4.44 15.07
CA ALA A 143 11.41 -3.19 15.77
C ALA A 143 10.97 -2.01 14.89
N ASN A 144 10.36 -0.99 15.49
CA ASN A 144 9.96 0.25 14.81
C ASN A 144 11.10 0.87 13.99
N ALA A 145 12.35 0.81 14.48
CA ALA A 145 13.52 1.36 13.81
C ALA A 145 13.91 0.62 12.52
N GLU A 146 13.36 -0.56 12.25
CA GLU A 146 13.55 -1.28 10.98
C GLU A 146 12.75 -0.64 9.84
N LEU A 147 11.69 0.11 10.16
CA LEU A 147 10.86 0.79 9.16
C LEU A 147 11.59 2.04 8.64
N SER A 148 11.54 2.23 7.33
CA SER A 148 12.01 3.45 6.66
C SER A 148 11.27 4.70 7.17
N THR A 149 11.73 5.88 6.76
CA THR A 149 11.01 7.15 7.07
C THR A 149 9.61 7.22 6.47
N LYS A 150 9.26 6.28 5.57
CA LYS A 150 7.94 6.13 4.95
C LYS A 150 7.05 5.08 5.61
N GLY A 151 7.53 4.43 6.67
CA GLY A 151 6.79 3.38 7.40
C GLY A 151 6.86 1.99 6.75
N LEU A 152 7.76 1.80 5.79
CA LEU A 152 7.86 0.57 5.00
C LEU A 152 9.14 -0.21 5.28
N LEU A 153 9.08 -1.54 5.13
CA LEU A 153 10.26 -2.41 5.09
C LEU A 153 10.98 -2.25 3.75
N GLN A 154 12.32 -2.29 3.74
CA GLN A 154 13.09 -2.08 2.50
C GLN A 154 13.63 -3.36 1.85
N SER A 155 13.54 -4.50 2.55
CA SER A 155 14.03 -5.78 2.07
C SER A 155 12.88 -6.76 1.83
N TYR A 156 12.87 -7.41 0.67
CA TYR A 156 11.89 -8.44 0.35
C TYR A 156 11.95 -9.62 1.32
N SER A 157 13.17 -10.14 1.57
CA SER A 157 13.35 -11.26 2.50
C SER A 157 12.87 -10.91 3.90
N ARG A 158 13.13 -9.67 4.35
CA ARG A 158 12.65 -9.21 5.66
C ARG A 158 11.12 -9.07 5.69
N ALA A 159 10.50 -8.55 4.63
CA ALA A 159 9.04 -8.49 4.52
C ALA A 159 8.41 -9.89 4.60
N ARG A 160 9.02 -10.90 3.97
CA ARG A 160 8.58 -12.30 4.04
C ARG A 160 8.74 -12.90 5.44
N GLU A 161 9.84 -12.61 6.12
CA GLU A 161 10.04 -13.04 7.52
C GLU A 161 9.00 -12.42 8.44
N VAL A 162 8.79 -11.11 8.36
CA VAL A 162 7.79 -10.40 9.19
C VAL A 162 6.39 -10.93 8.93
N GLN A 163 6.00 -11.14 7.66
CA GLN A 163 4.69 -11.71 7.31
C GLN A 163 4.48 -13.09 7.95
N ARG A 164 5.48 -13.98 7.86
CA ARG A 164 5.41 -15.31 8.47
C ARG A 164 5.31 -15.20 9.99
N ASP A 165 6.21 -14.43 10.60
CA ASP A 165 6.34 -14.35 12.06
C ASP A 165 5.12 -13.67 12.70
N LEU A 166 4.48 -12.70 12.03
CA LEU A 166 3.19 -12.13 12.44
C LEU A 166 2.12 -13.22 12.57
N LYS A 167 1.93 -14.01 11.50
CA LYS A 167 0.93 -15.09 11.46
C LYS A 167 1.21 -16.19 12.49
N GLU A 168 2.48 -16.53 12.71
CA GLU A 168 2.88 -17.57 13.67
C GLU A 168 2.72 -17.13 15.13
N ARG A 169 3.07 -15.88 15.45
CA ARG A 169 3.09 -15.37 16.84
C ARG A 169 1.77 -14.74 17.27
N TYR A 170 1.00 -14.21 16.34
CA TYR A 170 -0.27 -13.54 16.60
C TYR A 170 -1.41 -14.14 15.75
N PRO A 171 -1.69 -15.46 15.84
CA PRO A 171 -2.65 -16.13 14.98
C PRO A 171 -4.11 -15.66 15.16
N GLU A 172 -4.43 -15.07 16.32
CA GLU A 172 -5.76 -14.55 16.64
C GLU A 172 -5.94 -13.06 16.24
N GLU A 173 -4.86 -12.39 15.84
CA GLU A 173 -4.92 -11.01 15.35
C GLU A 173 -5.20 -11.03 13.84
N CYS A 174 -6.41 -10.63 13.46
CA CYS A 174 -6.83 -10.68 12.05
C CYS A 174 -5.94 -9.86 11.13
N HIS A 175 -5.32 -8.78 11.62
CA HIS A 175 -4.41 -7.95 10.84
C HIS A 175 -2.99 -8.55 10.73
N ALA A 176 -2.67 -9.60 11.48
CA ALA A 176 -1.41 -10.34 11.37
C ALA A 176 -1.41 -11.34 10.19
N ASP A 177 -2.58 -11.79 9.73
CA ASP A 177 -2.70 -12.51 8.45
C ASP A 177 -2.75 -11.51 7.30
N CYS A 178 -1.60 -11.31 6.65
CA CYS A 178 -1.39 -10.22 5.73
C CYS A 178 -0.83 -10.67 4.37
N ASN A 179 -1.02 -9.83 3.36
CA ASN A 179 -0.38 -9.88 2.05
C ASN A 179 0.78 -8.88 2.02
N ILE A 180 1.84 -9.20 1.28
CA ILE A 180 2.93 -8.26 1.03
C ILE A 180 2.59 -7.41 -0.18
N TRP A 181 2.79 -6.10 -0.04
CA TRP A 181 2.60 -5.15 -1.12
C TRP A 181 3.89 -4.41 -1.39
N ALA A 182 4.46 -4.56 -2.58
CA ALA A 182 5.53 -3.66 -3.02
C ALA A 182 4.91 -2.34 -3.46
N ILE A 183 5.40 -1.23 -2.92
CA ILE A 183 4.89 0.11 -3.20
C ILE A 183 5.93 0.89 -4.00
N PHE A 184 5.49 1.38 -5.15
CA PHE A 184 6.20 2.33 -5.98
C PHE A 184 5.40 3.63 -6.04
N ARG A 185 6.07 4.76 -5.91
CA ARG A 185 5.44 6.08 -5.99
C ARG A 185 5.77 6.73 -7.34
N LEU A 186 4.77 7.31 -7.98
CA LEU A 186 4.97 8.12 -9.17
C LEU A 186 5.79 9.35 -8.78
N ASP A 187 6.96 9.52 -9.39
CA ASP A 187 7.74 10.74 -9.21
C ASP A 187 6.99 11.92 -9.82
N ALA A 188 6.96 13.05 -9.12
CA ALA A 188 6.43 14.28 -9.69
C ALA A 188 7.31 14.66 -10.88
N ALA A 189 6.73 14.64 -12.08
CA ALA A 189 7.38 15.11 -13.30
C ALA A 189 7.68 16.61 -13.22
#